data_AF-A0AA36DTV8-F1
#
_entry.id   AF-A0AA36DTV8-F1
#
_cell.length_a   1.000
_cell.length_b   1.000
_cell.length_c   1.000
_cell.angle_alpha   90.00
_cell.angle_beta   90.00
_cell.angle_gamma   90.00
#
_symmetry.space_group_name_H-M   'P 1'
#
loop_
_entity.id
_entity.type
_entity.pdbx_description
1 polymer ?
#
loop_
_entity_poly.entity_id
_entity_poly.type
_entity_poly.pdbx_seq_one_letter_code
_entity_poly.pdbx_strand_id
1 'polypeptide(L)'
;MQLYLLLLIFPLAVARVDPDYGSKFDADVLMRALGVPICIRKCVDPLMTQIASIWDLHNIVQKAKPLCQGHSMAMQCLQRNPSCDVHQIFKTAASAIEKMCGERAPLFEKMRPCLEKHADSAVRTCDAKCKGRSTVSAFLNHPVVVRASKSGGDLIGVAGQVGSLCSVLQCELPCITMELNKVCPLSGWLTLDVLLQPLDFVADKVLNTSPALKEFIEKKLDKRCHFIVTKSELLKLRKGQFKNKY
;
A
#
# COMPACT_ATOMS: atom_id res chain seq x y z
N MET A 1 -5.57 -5.23 33.42
CA MET A 1 -4.19 -5.75 33.62
C MET A 1 -3.45 -5.79 32.28
N GLN A 2 -2.91 -4.74 31.67
CA GLN A 2 -2.51 -3.38 32.10
C GLN A 2 -1.43 -3.40 33.18
N LEU A 3 -0.31 -2.69 32.91
CA LEU A 3 0.99 -2.64 33.60
C LEU A 3 2.02 -3.70 33.13
N TYR A 4 3.31 -3.36 33.24
CA TYR A 4 4.54 -4.06 32.80
C TYR A 4 5.02 -3.73 31.36
N LEU A 5 5.08 -2.49 30.88
CA LEU A 5 6.05 -1.44 31.23
C LEU A 5 7.26 -1.91 32.06
N LEU A 6 8.46 -1.67 31.52
CA LEU A 6 9.77 -1.73 32.20
C LEU A 6 10.37 -3.12 32.32
N LEU A 7 11.16 -3.53 31.33
CA LEU A 7 12.53 -4.05 31.49
C LEU A 7 13.14 -4.13 30.07
N LEU A 8 14.01 -3.19 29.64
CA LEU A 8 15.45 -3.17 29.96
C LEU A 8 16.16 -4.30 29.14
N ILE A 9 17.23 -4.16 28.35
CA ILE A 9 18.29 -3.16 28.10
C ILE A 9 19.02 -3.54 26.77
N PHE A 10 19.60 -2.55 26.09
CA PHE A 10 20.72 -2.52 25.10
C PHE A 10 21.79 -3.66 25.16
N PRO A 11 22.77 -3.80 24.21
CA PRO A 11 22.85 -3.62 22.74
C PRO A 11 23.74 -4.72 22.05
N LEU A 12 24.30 -4.45 20.86
CA LEU A 12 25.38 -5.14 20.08
C LEU A 12 24.83 -5.82 18.80
N ALA A 13 25.46 -5.74 17.63
CA ALA A 13 26.69 -5.10 17.18
C ALA A 13 26.63 -5.07 15.63
N VAL A 14 27.22 -4.02 15.06
CA VAL A 14 27.96 -4.00 13.78
C VAL A 14 27.45 -4.91 12.66
N ALA A 15 26.80 -4.31 11.65
CA ALA A 15 27.04 -4.66 10.26
C ALA A 15 26.73 -3.44 9.38
N ARG A 16 27.79 -2.72 9.00
CA ARG A 16 27.77 -1.90 7.79
C ARG A 16 28.16 -2.78 6.60
N VAL A 17 27.63 -2.38 5.46
CA VAL A 17 28.21 -2.34 4.10
C VAL A 17 27.42 -3.15 3.06
N ASP A 18 27.03 -2.37 2.05
CA ASP A 18 26.43 -2.56 0.72
C ASP A 18 26.99 -3.76 -0.11
N PRO A 19 26.56 -4.04 -1.36
CA PRO A 19 25.58 -3.40 -2.27
C PRO A 19 24.59 -4.41 -2.93
N ASP A 20 23.61 -3.90 -3.68
CA ASP A 20 22.74 -4.66 -4.61
C ASP A 20 21.84 -5.77 -4.02
N TYR A 21 21.00 -5.40 -3.05
CA TYR A 21 19.83 -6.22 -2.73
C TYR A 21 18.71 -5.87 -3.72
N GLY A 22 18.53 -6.68 -4.76
CA GLY A 22 17.26 -6.79 -5.46
C GLY A 22 16.16 -7.04 -4.42
N SER A 23 15.49 -5.97 -3.99
CA SER A 23 14.71 -5.97 -2.76
C SER A 23 13.36 -6.64 -3.04
N LYS A 24 13.34 -7.97 -3.10
CA LYS A 24 12.14 -8.73 -3.49
C LYS A 24 10.98 -8.38 -2.54
N PHE A 25 9.86 -7.90 -3.09
CA PHE A 25 8.63 -7.73 -2.34
C PHE A 25 8.10 -9.11 -1.93
N ASP A 26 8.15 -9.40 -0.63
CA ASP A 26 7.62 -10.64 -0.07
C ASP A 26 6.17 -10.45 0.38
N ALA A 27 5.27 -10.72 -0.57
CA ALA A 27 3.84 -10.67 -0.36
C ALA A 27 3.34 -11.66 0.71
N ASP A 28 3.97 -12.84 0.84
CA ASP A 28 3.53 -13.85 1.81
C ASP A 28 3.88 -13.42 3.24
N VAL A 29 5.07 -12.84 3.46
CA VAL A 29 5.44 -12.23 4.74
C VAL A 29 4.44 -11.16 5.14
N LEU A 30 4.08 -10.25 4.22
CA LEU A 30 3.10 -9.19 4.47
C LEU A 30 1.73 -9.77 4.87
N MET A 31 1.19 -10.68 4.06
CA MET A 31 -0.14 -11.24 4.27
C MET A 31 -0.22 -12.03 5.58
N ARG A 32 0.80 -12.83 5.90
CA ARG A 32 0.86 -13.54 7.18
C ARG A 32 1.02 -12.61 8.37
N ALA A 33 1.86 -11.58 8.25
CA ALA A 33 2.08 -10.61 9.33
C ALA A 33 0.79 -9.86 9.69
N LEU A 34 -0.05 -9.58 8.68
CA LEU A 34 -1.38 -8.98 8.86
C LEU A 34 -2.44 -9.96 9.38
N GLY A 35 -2.09 -11.24 9.57
CA GLY A 35 -3.01 -12.27 10.04
C GLY A 35 -4.01 -12.73 8.99
N VAL A 36 -3.69 -12.59 7.70
CA VAL A 36 -4.62 -12.99 6.62
C VAL A 36 -4.79 -14.52 6.64
N PRO A 37 -6.05 -15.01 6.76
CA PRO A 37 -6.32 -16.45 6.81
C PRO A 37 -5.82 -17.18 5.56
N ILE A 38 -5.45 -18.46 5.71
CA ILE A 38 -4.99 -19.32 4.61
C ILE A 38 -6.01 -19.37 3.46
N CYS A 39 -7.31 -19.39 3.79
CA CYS A 39 -8.36 -19.49 2.80
C CYS A 39 -8.35 -18.29 1.82
N ILE A 40 -8.05 -17.09 2.33
CA ILE A 40 -7.89 -15.88 1.51
C ILE A 40 -6.59 -15.92 0.73
N ARG A 41 -5.48 -16.28 1.39
CA ARG A 41 -4.16 -16.33 0.75
C ARG A 41 -4.20 -17.19 -0.50
N LYS A 42 -4.79 -18.39 -0.44
CA LYS A 42 -5.00 -19.25 -1.61
C LYS A 42 -5.75 -18.58 -2.77
N CYS A 43 -6.74 -17.74 -2.48
CA CYS A 43 -7.49 -17.02 -3.52
C CYS A 43 -6.70 -15.85 -4.11
N VAL A 44 -5.86 -15.18 -3.32
CA VAL A 44 -5.20 -13.92 -3.70
C VAL A 44 -3.76 -14.11 -4.15
N ASP A 45 -3.15 -15.28 -3.95
CA ASP A 45 -1.77 -15.59 -4.36
C ASP A 45 -1.48 -15.24 -5.84
N PRO A 46 -2.37 -15.55 -6.81
CA PRO A 46 -2.16 -15.13 -8.20
C PRO A 46 -2.10 -13.60 -8.34
N LEU A 47 -2.98 -12.88 -7.63
CA LEU A 47 -2.97 -11.41 -7.62
C LEU A 47 -1.69 -10.87 -6.98
N MET A 48 -1.27 -11.42 -5.84
CA MET A 48 -0.06 -10.99 -5.14
C MET A 48 1.20 -11.22 -5.99
N THR A 49 1.22 -12.25 -6.83
CA THR A 49 2.29 -12.48 -7.81
C THR A 49 2.36 -11.36 -8.84
N GLN A 50 1.20 -10.89 -9.33
CA GLN A 50 1.15 -9.75 -10.26
C GLN A 50 1.58 -8.45 -9.58
N ILE A 51 1.16 -8.21 -8.33
CA ILE A 51 1.63 -7.07 -7.54
C ILE A 51 3.15 -7.12 -7.35
N ALA A 52 3.71 -8.28 -6.99
CA ALA A 52 5.14 -8.47 -6.83
C ALA A 52 5.91 -8.21 -8.15
N SER A 53 5.32 -8.54 -9.30
CA SER A 53 5.93 -8.26 -10.60
C SER A 53 6.08 -6.76 -10.87
N ILE A 54 5.16 -5.91 -10.37
CA ILE A 54 5.22 -4.45 -10.57
C ILE A 54 6.37 -3.82 -9.78
N TRP A 55 6.89 -4.53 -8.78
CA TRP A 55 7.94 -4.07 -7.88
C TRP A 55 9.28 -3.74 -8.55
N ASP A 56 9.56 -4.32 -9.72
CA ASP A 56 10.75 -4.00 -10.50
C ASP A 56 10.70 -2.60 -11.16
N LEU A 57 9.53 -1.95 -11.12
CA LEU A 57 9.22 -0.67 -11.74
C LEU A 57 9.51 -0.64 -13.25
N HIS A 58 9.33 -1.78 -13.91
CA HIS A 58 9.50 -1.93 -15.34
C HIS A 58 8.22 -2.47 -15.99
N ASN A 59 7.87 -1.91 -17.15
CA ASN A 59 6.76 -2.31 -17.99
C ASN A 59 5.44 -2.29 -17.20
N ILE A 60 5.28 -1.31 -16.29
CA ILE A 60 4.19 -1.30 -15.30
C ILE A 60 2.83 -1.25 -15.97
N VAL A 61 2.72 -0.49 -17.06
CA VAL A 61 1.46 -0.34 -17.82
C VAL A 61 1.07 -1.66 -18.47
N GLN A 62 2.04 -2.42 -18.98
CA GLN A 62 1.80 -3.73 -19.60
C GLN A 62 1.37 -4.77 -18.54
N LYS A 63 1.80 -4.58 -17.29
CA LYS A 63 1.40 -5.39 -16.13
C LYS A 63 -0.02 -5.09 -15.61
N ALA A 64 -0.68 -4.03 -16.10
CA ALA A 64 -2.05 -3.71 -15.67
C ALA A 64 -3.08 -4.79 -16.06
N LYS A 65 -2.98 -5.34 -17.28
CA LYS A 65 -3.89 -6.40 -17.74
C LYS A 65 -3.81 -7.67 -16.88
N PRO A 66 -2.63 -8.30 -16.67
CA PRO A 66 -2.56 -9.48 -15.82
C PRO A 66 -2.92 -9.17 -14.36
N LEU A 67 -2.64 -7.96 -13.85
CA LEU A 67 -3.11 -7.51 -12.53
C LEU A 67 -4.65 -7.51 -12.43
N CYS A 68 -5.34 -6.96 -13.44
CA CYS A 68 -6.81 -6.97 -13.49
C CYS A 68 -7.40 -8.39 -13.57
N GLN A 69 -6.75 -9.29 -14.32
CA GLN A 69 -7.13 -10.70 -14.39
C GLN A 69 -6.96 -11.39 -13.03
N GLY A 70 -5.82 -11.18 -12.37
CA GLY A 70 -5.55 -11.71 -11.02
C GLY A 70 -6.58 -11.23 -10.00
N HIS A 71 -6.99 -9.96 -10.07
CA HIS A 71 -8.04 -9.41 -9.21
C HIS A 71 -9.40 -10.09 -9.45
N SER A 72 -9.80 -10.23 -10.72
CA SER A 72 -11.06 -10.92 -11.07
C SER A 72 -11.07 -12.37 -10.58
N MET A 73 -9.97 -13.10 -10.77
CA MET A 73 -9.82 -14.48 -10.28
C MET A 73 -9.90 -14.57 -8.75
N ALA A 74 -9.24 -13.65 -8.04
CA ALA A 74 -9.30 -13.58 -6.59
C ALA A 74 -10.72 -13.34 -6.09
N MET A 75 -11.44 -12.38 -6.69
CA MET A 75 -12.84 -12.09 -6.33
C MET A 75 -13.77 -13.27 -6.59
N GLN A 76 -13.62 -13.97 -7.73
CA GLN A 76 -14.41 -15.18 -8.01
C GLN A 76 -14.12 -16.31 -7.03
N CYS A 77 -12.85 -16.51 -6.66
CA CYS A 77 -12.46 -17.51 -5.67
C CYS A 77 -13.09 -17.22 -4.31
N LEU A 78 -13.04 -15.97 -3.85
CA LEU A 78 -13.66 -15.53 -2.60
C LEU A 78 -15.18 -15.75 -2.63
N GLN A 79 -15.88 -15.33 -3.69
CA GLN A 79 -17.32 -15.55 -3.83
C GLN A 79 -17.73 -17.03 -3.73
N ARG A 80 -16.89 -17.95 -4.22
CA ARG A 80 -17.13 -19.41 -4.12
C ARG A 80 -16.84 -19.98 -2.74
N ASN A 81 -16.14 -19.25 -1.87
CA ASN A 81 -15.74 -19.67 -0.53
C ASN A 81 -16.32 -18.70 0.53
N PRO A 82 -17.65 -18.63 0.70
CA PRO A 82 -18.31 -17.65 1.57
C PRO A 82 -17.96 -17.80 3.06
N SER A 83 -17.43 -18.95 3.47
CA SER A 83 -16.88 -19.18 4.80
C SER A 83 -15.62 -18.35 5.10
N CYS A 84 -15.04 -17.69 4.09
CA CYS A 84 -13.97 -16.72 4.26
C CYS A 84 -14.52 -15.31 4.56
N ASP A 85 -14.87 -15.04 5.82
CA ASP A 85 -15.55 -13.82 6.32
C ASP A 85 -14.81 -12.47 6.16
N VAL A 86 -13.73 -12.41 5.36
CA VAL A 86 -12.98 -11.16 5.13
C VAL A 86 -13.12 -10.62 3.71
N HIS A 87 -14.18 -11.02 3.00
CA HIS A 87 -14.52 -10.51 1.66
C HIS A 87 -14.55 -8.98 1.60
N GLN A 88 -15.13 -8.34 2.61
CA GLN A 88 -15.20 -6.87 2.67
C GLN A 88 -13.82 -6.24 2.86
N ILE A 89 -12.96 -6.81 3.71
CA ILE A 89 -11.60 -6.30 3.95
C ILE A 89 -10.75 -6.44 2.69
N PHE A 90 -10.81 -7.59 2.01
CA PHE A 90 -10.10 -7.78 0.76
C PHE A 90 -10.61 -6.84 -0.33
N LYS A 91 -11.94 -6.70 -0.49
CA LYS A 91 -12.53 -5.78 -1.46
C LYS A 91 -12.06 -4.34 -1.22
N THR A 92 -12.02 -3.89 0.03
CA THR A 92 -11.47 -2.60 0.40
C THR A 92 -9.99 -2.47 0.01
N ALA A 93 -9.16 -3.44 0.39
CA ALA A 93 -7.73 -3.42 0.11
C ALA A 93 -7.43 -3.42 -1.39
N ALA A 94 -8.24 -4.13 -2.18
CA ALA A 94 -8.13 -4.22 -3.62
C ALA A 94 -8.91 -3.13 -4.39
N SER A 95 -9.59 -2.21 -3.69
CA SER A 95 -10.50 -1.23 -4.32
C SER A 95 -9.82 -0.30 -5.32
N ALA A 96 -8.52 -0.03 -5.17
CA ALA A 96 -7.73 0.67 -6.18
C ALA A 96 -7.69 -0.12 -7.50
N ILE A 97 -7.43 -1.43 -7.43
CA ILE A 97 -7.41 -2.31 -8.60
C ILE A 97 -8.82 -2.44 -9.18
N GLU A 98 -9.84 -2.61 -8.34
CA GLU A 98 -11.24 -2.63 -8.77
C GLU A 98 -11.62 -1.37 -9.55
N LYS A 99 -11.26 -0.18 -9.05
CA LYS A 99 -11.54 1.10 -9.70
C LYS A 99 -10.76 1.28 -10.99
N MET A 100 -9.49 0.89 -11.01
CA MET A 100 -8.64 0.94 -12.22
C MET A 100 -9.15 0.03 -13.33
N CYS A 101 -9.51 -1.21 -12.99
CA CYS A 101 -9.93 -2.25 -13.95
C CYS A 101 -11.42 -2.15 -14.33
N GLY A 102 -12.22 -1.42 -13.55
CA GLY A 102 -13.63 -1.17 -13.81
C GLY A 102 -13.88 0.26 -14.30
N GLU A 103 -14.39 1.12 -13.41
CA GLU A 103 -14.86 2.47 -13.72
C GLU A 103 -13.83 3.31 -14.51
N ARG A 104 -12.54 3.20 -14.17
CA ARG A 104 -11.47 4.02 -14.76
C ARG A 104 -10.74 3.36 -15.92
N ALA A 105 -11.07 2.11 -16.26
CA ALA A 105 -10.39 1.37 -17.32
C ALA A 105 -10.38 2.11 -18.68
N PRO A 106 -11.49 2.72 -19.16
CA PRO A 106 -11.48 3.45 -20.43
C PRO A 106 -10.53 4.65 -20.44
N LEU A 107 -10.34 5.31 -19.29
CA LEU A 107 -9.43 6.43 -19.16
C LEU A 107 -7.97 5.96 -19.19
N PHE A 108 -7.64 4.88 -18.49
CA PHE A 108 -6.30 4.30 -18.56
C PHE A 108 -5.97 3.78 -19.96
N GLU A 109 -6.93 3.17 -20.65
CA GLU A 109 -6.74 2.70 -22.02
C GLU A 109 -6.46 3.86 -22.99
N LYS A 110 -7.18 4.97 -22.83
CA LYS A 110 -6.92 6.20 -23.61
C LYS A 110 -5.52 6.77 -23.36
N MET A 111 -5.04 6.70 -22.11
CA MET A 111 -3.72 7.21 -21.73
C MET A 111 -2.58 6.22 -21.98
N ARG A 112 -2.89 4.96 -22.29
CA ARG A 112 -1.94 3.85 -22.43
C ARG A 112 -0.76 4.16 -23.35
N PRO A 113 -0.93 4.72 -24.57
CA PRO A 113 0.21 4.99 -25.45
C PRO A 113 1.25 5.94 -24.85
N CYS A 114 0.81 6.92 -24.06
CA CYS A 114 1.71 7.83 -23.36
C CYS A 114 2.35 7.15 -22.14
N LEU A 115 1.53 6.46 -21.34
CA LEU A 115 1.97 5.81 -20.12
C LEU A 115 2.99 4.70 -20.41
N GLU A 116 2.81 3.89 -21.46
CA GLU A 116 3.77 2.84 -21.85
C GLU A 116 5.16 3.40 -22.13
N LYS A 117 5.25 4.64 -22.63
CA LYS A 117 6.53 5.30 -22.93
C LYS A 117 7.17 5.97 -21.71
N HIS A 118 6.37 6.46 -20.76
CA HIS A 118 6.85 7.40 -19.75
C HIS A 118 6.64 6.98 -18.29
N ALA A 119 5.71 6.07 -17.99
CA ALA A 119 5.33 5.76 -16.61
C ALA A 119 6.47 5.16 -15.80
N ASP A 120 7.22 4.19 -16.37
CA ASP A 120 8.39 3.58 -15.72
C ASP A 120 9.44 4.60 -15.31
N SER A 121 9.68 5.63 -16.12
CA SER A 121 10.65 6.68 -15.80
C SER A 121 10.14 7.55 -14.65
N ALA A 122 8.87 7.94 -14.69
CA ALA A 122 8.25 8.76 -13.65
C ALA A 122 8.27 8.04 -12.29
N VAL A 123 7.84 6.77 -12.24
CA VAL A 123 7.80 6.02 -10.98
C VAL A 123 9.18 5.70 -10.42
N ARG A 124 10.19 5.40 -11.27
CA ARG A 124 11.57 5.16 -10.81
C ARG A 124 12.21 6.43 -10.27
N THR A 125 11.94 7.57 -10.89
CA THR A 125 12.36 8.88 -10.37
C THR A 125 11.80 9.12 -8.98
N CYS A 126 10.52 8.79 -8.77
CA CYS A 126 9.87 8.94 -7.48
C CYS A 126 10.36 7.93 -6.44
N ASP A 127 10.55 6.66 -6.81
CA ASP A 127 11.15 5.66 -5.92
C ASP A 127 12.56 6.07 -5.48
N ALA A 128 13.40 6.54 -6.40
CA ALA A 128 14.75 7.00 -6.08
C ALA A 128 14.75 8.18 -5.09
N LYS A 129 13.77 9.08 -5.20
CA LYS A 129 13.58 10.25 -4.35
C LYS A 129 12.98 9.91 -2.99
N CYS A 130 11.92 9.11 -2.99
CA CYS A 130 11.10 8.81 -1.81
C CYS A 130 11.54 7.54 -1.08
N LYS A 131 12.48 6.77 -1.66
CA LYS A 131 13.01 5.52 -1.10
C LYS A 131 11.92 4.48 -0.87
N GLY A 132 10.94 4.41 -1.77
CA GLY A 132 9.74 3.59 -1.57
C GLY A 132 10.06 2.11 -1.43
N ARG A 133 10.74 1.53 -2.41
CA ARG A 133 11.07 0.11 -2.40
C ARG A 133 11.99 -0.27 -1.25
N SER A 134 13.04 0.50 -1.00
CA SER A 134 13.94 0.24 0.12
C SER A 134 13.21 0.32 1.47
N THR A 135 12.25 1.24 1.64
CA THR A 135 11.50 1.40 2.90
C THR A 135 10.52 0.26 3.11
N VAL A 136 9.79 -0.16 2.07
CA VAL A 136 8.89 -1.32 2.15
C VAL A 136 9.69 -2.60 2.40
N SER A 137 10.83 -2.78 1.72
CA SER A 137 11.69 -3.92 1.97
C SER A 137 12.25 -3.91 3.39
N ALA A 138 12.65 -2.75 3.93
CA ALA A 138 13.06 -2.62 5.33
C ALA A 138 11.91 -2.96 6.29
N PHE A 139 10.68 -2.54 5.98
CA PHE A 139 9.49 -2.87 6.76
C PHE A 139 9.20 -4.39 6.75
N LEU A 140 9.23 -5.04 5.58
CA LEU A 140 8.98 -6.48 5.47
C LEU A 140 10.06 -7.33 6.17
N ASN A 141 11.29 -6.83 6.21
CA ASN A 141 12.40 -7.47 6.92
C ASN A 141 12.51 -7.03 8.40
N HIS A 142 11.62 -6.15 8.88
CA HIS A 142 11.67 -5.70 10.26
C HIS A 142 11.37 -6.87 11.20
N PRO A 143 12.13 -7.08 12.30
CA PRO A 143 11.98 -8.24 13.17
C PRO A 143 10.56 -8.45 13.70
N VAL A 144 9.82 -7.37 13.95
CA VAL A 144 8.42 -7.43 14.37
C VAL A 144 7.52 -7.99 13.27
N VAL A 145 7.69 -7.56 12.02
CA VAL A 145 6.89 -8.02 10.88
C VAL A 145 7.23 -9.48 10.54
N VAL A 146 8.50 -9.84 10.56
CA VAL A 146 8.95 -11.24 10.35
C VAL A 146 8.46 -12.16 11.47
N ARG A 147 8.43 -11.69 12.71
CA ARG A 147 7.87 -12.47 13.83
C ARG A 147 6.35 -12.63 13.68
N ALA A 148 5.65 -11.55 13.32
CA ALA A 148 4.22 -11.57 13.08
C ALA A 148 3.85 -12.59 11.99
N SER A 149 4.62 -12.65 10.89
CA SER A 149 4.37 -13.59 9.79
C SER A 149 4.54 -15.05 10.20
N LYS A 150 5.49 -15.35 11.10
CA LYS A 150 5.70 -16.69 11.66
C LYS A 150 4.65 -17.09 12.68
N SER A 151 4.08 -16.12 13.40
CA SER A 151 3.12 -16.33 14.49
C SER A 151 1.66 -16.34 14.04
N GLY A 152 1.40 -16.21 12.73
CA GLY A 152 0.05 -16.18 12.18
C GLY A 152 -0.66 -14.82 12.27
N GLY A 153 0.09 -13.74 12.56
CA GLY A 153 -0.39 -12.36 12.58
C GLY A 153 -0.08 -11.62 13.89
N ASP A 154 0.26 -10.34 13.77
CA ASP A 154 0.33 -9.38 14.89
C ASP A 154 0.03 -7.98 14.35
N LEU A 155 -1.25 -7.67 14.18
CA LEU A 155 -1.67 -6.42 13.56
C LEU A 155 -1.20 -5.19 14.36
N ILE A 156 -1.11 -5.28 15.68
CA ILE A 156 -0.69 -4.17 16.54
C ILE A 156 0.82 -3.93 16.39
N GLY A 157 1.62 -5.00 16.46
CA GLY A 157 3.06 -4.93 16.24
C GLY A 157 3.40 -4.40 14.84
N VAL A 158 2.70 -4.89 13.82
CA VAL A 158 2.86 -4.45 12.43
C VAL A 158 2.44 -2.98 12.26
N ALA A 159 1.29 -2.58 12.80
CA ALA A 159 0.81 -1.20 12.76
C ALA A 159 1.80 -0.22 13.41
N GLY A 160 2.51 -0.64 14.46
CA GLY A 160 3.55 0.15 15.09
C GLY A 160 4.76 0.46 14.18
N GLN A 161 4.92 -0.25 13.06
CA GLN A 161 6.03 -0.08 12.13
C GLN A 161 5.64 0.66 10.84
N VAL A 162 4.37 1.03 10.64
CA VAL A 162 3.89 1.62 9.37
C VAL A 162 4.25 3.09 9.18
N GLY A 163 4.79 3.76 10.20
CA GLY A 163 5.08 5.20 10.12
C GLY A 163 6.05 5.57 8.99
N SER A 164 7.05 4.74 8.70
CA SER A 164 7.97 4.94 7.57
C SER A 164 7.26 4.77 6.22
N LEU A 165 6.34 3.80 6.11
CA LEU A 165 5.50 3.61 4.93
C LEU A 165 4.62 4.84 4.66
N CYS A 166 4.08 5.45 5.71
CA CYS A 166 3.27 6.67 5.58
C CYS A 166 4.11 7.87 5.12
N SER A 167 5.35 8.01 5.57
CA SER A 167 6.28 9.00 5.01
C SER A 167 6.53 8.80 3.52
N VAL A 168 6.73 7.55 3.10
CA VAL A 168 6.87 7.21 1.67
C VAL A 168 5.62 7.61 0.91
N LEU A 169 4.42 7.23 1.37
CA LEU A 169 3.17 7.58 0.71
C LEU A 169 2.97 9.09 0.59
N GLN A 170 3.31 9.87 1.63
CA GLN A 170 3.27 11.32 1.59
C GLN A 170 4.24 11.94 0.57
N CYS A 171 5.29 11.23 0.18
CA CYS A 171 6.26 11.65 -0.82
C CYS A 171 5.89 11.15 -2.23
N GLU A 172 5.59 9.86 -2.36
CA GLU A 172 5.36 9.20 -3.65
C GLU A 172 4.06 9.64 -4.31
N LEU A 173 2.97 9.81 -3.55
CA LEU A 173 1.69 10.22 -4.13
C LEU A 173 1.81 11.58 -4.86
N PRO A 174 2.34 12.66 -4.23
CA PRO A 174 2.65 13.90 -4.95
C PRO A 174 3.64 13.72 -6.10
N CYS A 175 4.73 13.00 -5.87
CA CYS A 175 5.80 12.84 -6.86
C CYS A 175 5.27 12.18 -8.13
N ILE A 176 4.64 11.02 -8.02
CA ILE A 176 4.09 10.27 -9.15
C ILE A 176 3.03 11.11 -9.87
N THR A 177 2.16 11.78 -9.12
CA THR A 177 1.16 12.68 -9.71
C THR A 177 1.81 13.76 -10.58
N MET A 178 2.87 14.39 -10.07
CA MET A 178 3.52 15.49 -10.78
C MET A 178 4.39 15.00 -11.94
N GLU A 179 5.21 13.97 -11.75
CA GLU A 179 6.06 13.42 -12.80
C GLU A 179 5.23 12.85 -13.95
N LEU A 180 4.14 12.13 -13.67
CA LEU A 180 3.23 11.67 -14.72
C LEU A 180 2.56 12.82 -15.44
N ASN A 181 2.07 13.85 -14.73
CA ASN A 181 1.41 14.99 -15.37
C ASN A 181 2.34 15.84 -16.25
N LYS A 182 3.66 15.84 -16.01
CA LYS A 182 4.64 16.53 -16.87
C LYS A 182 4.72 15.92 -18.27
N VAL A 183 4.57 14.60 -18.37
CA VAL A 183 4.82 13.83 -19.61
C VAL A 183 3.54 13.30 -20.24
N CYS A 184 2.55 12.96 -19.41
CA CYS A 184 1.22 12.47 -19.79
C CYS A 184 0.16 13.31 -19.06
N PRO A 185 -0.35 14.38 -19.69
CA PRO A 185 -1.30 15.28 -19.05
C PRO A 185 -2.51 14.54 -18.45
N LEU A 186 -2.89 14.90 -17.22
CA LEU A 186 -3.98 14.29 -16.43
C LEU A 186 -3.75 12.85 -15.93
N SER A 187 -2.76 12.12 -16.44
CA SER A 187 -2.48 10.75 -15.99
C SER A 187 -2.11 10.67 -14.51
N GLY A 188 -1.39 11.67 -13.99
CA GLY A 188 -1.02 11.72 -12.58
C GLY A 188 -2.24 11.85 -11.68
N TRP A 189 -3.19 12.72 -12.05
CA TRP A 189 -4.44 12.90 -11.30
C TRP A 189 -5.32 11.66 -11.35
N LEU A 190 -5.41 11.01 -12.51
CA LEU A 190 -6.12 9.75 -12.67
C LEU A 190 -5.53 8.65 -11.76
N THR A 191 -4.19 8.55 -11.75
CA THR A 191 -3.47 7.59 -10.89
C THR A 191 -3.70 7.88 -9.41
N LEU A 192 -3.62 9.14 -8.99
CA LEU A 192 -3.87 9.56 -7.62
C LEU A 192 -5.29 9.20 -7.16
N ASP A 193 -6.31 9.48 -7.97
CA ASP A 193 -7.69 9.19 -7.61
C ASP A 193 -7.98 7.70 -7.40
N VAL A 194 -7.28 6.84 -8.15
CA VAL A 194 -7.32 5.39 -7.96
C VAL A 194 -6.59 4.97 -6.68
N LEU A 195 -5.35 5.45 -6.47
CA LEU A 195 -4.54 5.05 -5.32
C LEU A 195 -5.13 5.49 -3.97
N LEU A 196 -5.89 6.60 -3.95
CA LEU A 196 -6.56 7.07 -2.74
C LEU A 196 -7.85 6.31 -2.39
N GLN A 197 -8.40 5.52 -3.32
CA GLN A 197 -9.66 4.79 -3.11
C GLN A 197 -9.69 3.92 -1.84
N PRO A 198 -8.70 3.06 -1.56
CA PRO A 198 -8.69 2.27 -0.32
C PRO A 198 -8.62 3.15 0.94
N LEU A 199 -7.97 4.32 0.85
CA LEU A 199 -7.84 5.25 1.97
C LEU A 199 -9.15 5.97 2.27
N ASP A 200 -9.95 6.31 1.26
CA ASP A 200 -11.28 6.89 1.47
C ASP A 200 -12.17 5.92 2.26
N PHE A 201 -12.14 4.64 1.92
CA PHE A 201 -12.91 3.64 2.66
C PHE A 201 -12.46 3.57 4.12
N VAL A 202 -11.16 3.57 4.38
CA VAL A 202 -10.63 3.58 5.75
C VAL A 202 -11.07 4.85 6.48
N ALA A 203 -10.94 6.02 5.87
CA ALA A 203 -11.36 7.28 6.45
C ALA A 203 -12.88 7.30 6.75
N ASP A 204 -13.71 6.81 5.83
CA ASP A 204 -15.16 6.70 6.02
C ASP A 204 -15.50 5.73 7.15
N LYS A 205 -14.78 4.61 7.29
CA LYS A 205 -14.96 3.71 8.44
C LYS A 205 -14.59 4.38 9.75
N VAL A 206 -13.44 5.05 9.83
CA VAL A 206 -12.99 5.78 11.03
C VAL A 206 -14.00 6.87 11.43
N LEU A 207 -14.52 7.62 10.45
CA LEU A 207 -15.53 8.66 10.70
C LEU A 207 -16.82 8.11 11.32
N ASN A 208 -17.19 6.88 10.97
CA ASN A 208 -18.40 6.21 11.46
C ASN A 208 -18.16 5.36 12.73
N THR A 209 -16.96 5.38 13.31
CA THR A 209 -16.66 4.70 14.58
C THR A 209 -17.08 5.52 15.80
N SER A 210 -17.15 4.87 16.98
CA SER A 210 -17.41 5.56 18.23
C SER A 210 -16.30 6.57 18.57
N PRO A 211 -16.61 7.68 19.27
CA PRO A 211 -15.61 8.69 19.64
C PRO A 211 -14.39 8.11 20.38
N ALA A 212 -14.61 7.14 21.28
CA ALA A 212 -13.55 6.47 22.01
C ALA A 212 -12.61 5.66 21.09
N LEU A 213 -13.16 4.99 20.08
CA LEU A 213 -12.36 4.24 19.10
C LEU A 213 -11.60 5.19 18.18
N LYS A 214 -12.21 6.30 17.77
CA LYS A 214 -11.55 7.35 17.00
C LYS A 214 -10.36 7.94 17.74
N GLU A 215 -10.53 8.32 19.00
CA GLU A 215 -9.45 8.84 19.85
C GLU A 215 -8.33 7.79 20.04
N PHE A 216 -8.69 6.54 20.23
CA PHE A 216 -7.73 5.45 20.31
C PHE A 216 -6.90 5.31 19.01
N ILE A 217 -7.56 5.35 17.85
CA ILE A 217 -6.89 5.29 16.54
C ILE A 217 -5.96 6.48 16.38
N GLU A 218 -6.41 7.71 16.65
CA GLU A 218 -5.58 8.92 16.55
C GLU A 218 -4.36 8.86 17.47
N LYS A 219 -4.50 8.30 18.67
CA LYS A 219 -3.41 8.17 19.65
C LYS A 219 -2.42 7.06 19.31
N LYS A 220 -2.88 5.96 18.70
CA LYS A 220 -2.03 4.79 18.40
C LYS A 220 -1.44 4.81 17.00
N LEU A 221 -2.10 5.45 16.06
CA LEU A 221 -1.61 5.62 14.71
C LEU A 221 -0.45 6.62 14.71
N ASP A 222 0.64 6.27 14.05
CA ASP A 222 1.76 7.18 13.85
C ASP A 222 1.26 8.49 13.22
N LYS A 223 1.71 9.64 13.74
CA LYS A 223 1.28 10.97 13.25
C LYS A 223 1.50 11.14 11.75
N ARG A 224 2.53 10.49 11.19
CA ARG A 224 2.82 10.48 9.75
C ARG A 224 1.70 9.83 8.93
N CYS A 225 0.93 8.94 9.53
CA CYS A 225 -0.18 8.24 8.89
C CYS A 225 -1.54 8.94 9.06
N HIS A 226 -1.67 9.98 9.89
CA HIS A 226 -2.97 10.61 10.18
C HIS A 226 -3.73 11.08 8.93
N PHE A 227 -3.01 11.46 7.87
CA PHE A 227 -3.63 11.88 6.62
C PHE A 227 -4.47 10.77 5.93
N ILE A 228 -4.13 9.49 6.13
CA ILE A 228 -4.84 8.38 5.47
C ILE A 228 -6.20 8.08 6.11
N VAL A 229 -6.39 8.48 7.36
CA VAL A 229 -7.63 8.31 8.11
C VAL A 229 -8.46 9.60 8.16
N THR A 230 -7.98 10.68 7.54
CA THR A 230 -8.62 12.00 7.59
C THR A 230 -9.15 12.39 6.22
N LYS A 231 -10.48 12.35 6.05
CA LYS A 231 -11.15 12.63 4.76
C LYS A 231 -10.81 14.00 4.18
N SER A 232 -10.70 15.03 5.01
CA SER A 232 -10.31 16.38 4.55
C SER A 232 -8.88 16.42 4.00
N GLU A 233 -7.95 15.64 4.58
CA GLU A 233 -6.57 15.54 4.09
C GLU A 233 -6.49 14.79 2.76
N LEU A 234 -7.26 13.71 2.60
CA LEU A 234 -7.38 13.01 1.32
C LEU A 234 -7.94 13.92 0.21
N LEU A 235 -8.94 14.75 0.54
CA LEU A 235 -9.47 15.76 -0.39
C LEU A 235 -8.44 16.84 -0.74
N LYS A 236 -7.59 17.25 0.20
CA LYS A 236 -6.48 18.18 -0.07
C LYS A 236 -5.50 17.59 -1.10
N LEU A 237 -5.14 16.30 -0.97
CA LEU A 237 -4.28 15.62 -1.93
C LEU A 237 -4.88 15.63 -3.34
N ARG A 238 -6.17 15.33 -3.49
CA ARG A 238 -6.87 15.39 -4.79
C ARG A 238 -6.89 16.78 -5.42
N LYS A 239 -6.85 17.83 -4.60
CA LYS A 239 -6.77 19.23 -5.04
C LYS A 239 -5.33 19.70 -5.28
N GLY A 240 -4.33 18.83 -5.16
CA GLY A 240 -2.92 19.18 -5.31
C GLY A 240 -2.31 19.94 -4.15
N GLN A 241 -2.98 19.96 -3.00
CA GLN A 241 -2.49 20.62 -1.80
C GLN A 241 -1.57 19.68 -1.02
N PHE A 242 -0.37 19.46 -1.55
CA PHE A 242 0.64 18.60 -0.95
C PHE A 242 1.40 19.35 0.16
N LYS A 243 1.54 18.74 1.35
CA LYS A 243 2.23 19.35 2.51
C LYS A 243 3.71 19.58 2.28
N ASN A 244 4.34 18.70 1.49
CA ASN A 244 5.73 18.83 1.08
C ASN A 244 5.74 19.27 -0.40
N LYS A 245 5.64 20.58 -0.65
CA LYS A 245 6.12 21.13 -1.92
C LYS A 245 7.64 21.08 -1.83
N TYR A 246 8.23 20.34 -2.77
CA TYR A 246 9.61 19.87 -2.78
C TYR A 246 10.66 20.86 -2.27
#